data_AF-A0A8H4MDF4-F1
#
_entry.id   AF-A0A8H4MDF4-F1
#
_cell.length_a   1.000
_cell.length_b   1.000
_cell.length_c   1.000
_cell.angle_alpha   90.00
_cell.angle_beta   90.00
_cell.angle_gamma   90.00
#
_symmetry.space_group_name_H-M   'P 1'
#
loop_
_entity.id
_entity.type
_entity.pdbx_description
1 polymer ?
#
loop_
_entity_poly.entity_id
_entity_poly.type
_entity_poly.pdbx_seq_one_letter_code
_entity_poly.pdbx_strand_id
1 'polypeptide(L)'
;MASKTFYEFQPLDRKGNPYPLSTLKGTVVLVVNTASKCSFTPQYRELEQLYQQIDSEYPNKFVVLGFPCNQFGNQDPGTNDEIQTFCQVNYGVSFPVLGKVDVNGPNAEPLWSWMKEKQPGIFGLTRIKWNFEKFLITADGRVAGRWTPYQLNNPNRPRHTLPSPQMASRVIFDPLIALRLAPLVSSTCSLWFAWDQNIFLRNFVHPANRTASDRSLPTYFRTFFRSGVTWILVLLGLSLSTAGINIVTDRASLAQSQSLRWYAAGAAFTAGHALYAPVVGPIVRAISEDLSKGHSTRDLERWLWWNFLRMVTVDLAAWVCFGVGVMRTLSL
;
A
#
# COMPACT_ATOMS: atom_id res chain seq x y z
N MET A 1 -30.52 16.76 -15.82
CA MET A 1 -29.46 17.78 -15.73
C MET A 1 -28.27 17.28 -16.53
N ALA A 2 -27.67 18.10 -17.40
CA ALA A 2 -26.48 17.68 -18.13
C ALA A 2 -25.34 17.33 -17.15
N SER A 3 -24.69 16.18 -17.32
CA SER A 3 -23.55 15.79 -16.48
C SER A 3 -22.39 16.74 -16.74
N LYS A 4 -21.85 17.36 -15.69
CA LYS A 4 -20.64 18.19 -15.75
C LYS A 4 -19.51 17.46 -16.48
N THR A 5 -18.91 18.13 -17.46
CA THR A 5 -17.82 17.61 -18.31
C THR A 5 -16.49 18.30 -17.99
N PHE A 6 -15.38 17.69 -18.43
CA PHE A 6 -14.03 18.25 -18.30
C PHE A 6 -13.90 19.67 -18.90
N TYR A 7 -14.64 19.96 -19.97
CA TYR A 7 -14.53 21.21 -20.72
C TYR A 7 -15.22 22.41 -20.05
N GLU A 8 -15.89 22.21 -18.91
CA GLU A 8 -16.51 23.27 -18.12
C GLU A 8 -15.55 23.88 -17.08
N PHE A 9 -14.35 23.32 -16.92
CA PHE A 9 -13.36 23.81 -15.97
C PHE A 9 -12.37 24.79 -16.62
N GLN A 10 -11.85 25.69 -15.79
CA GLN A 10 -10.90 26.74 -16.19
C GLN A 10 -9.79 26.85 -15.14
N PRO A 11 -8.90 25.84 -15.04
CA PRO A 11 -7.75 25.93 -14.13
C PRO A 11 -6.86 27.13 -14.50
N LEU A 12 -5.97 27.52 -13.59
CA LEU A 12 -5.08 28.65 -13.85
C LEU A 12 -3.84 28.20 -14.62
N ASP A 13 -3.40 29.02 -15.59
CA ASP A 13 -2.14 28.86 -16.28
C ASP A 13 -0.94 29.26 -15.38
N ARG A 14 0.27 29.16 -15.93
CA ARG A 14 1.51 29.54 -15.22
C ARG A 14 1.57 30.99 -14.76
N LYS A 15 0.82 31.89 -15.40
CA LYS A 15 0.72 33.32 -15.07
C LYS A 15 -0.44 33.63 -14.13
N GLY A 16 -1.24 32.63 -13.75
CA GLY A 16 -2.43 32.81 -12.92
C GLY A 16 -3.68 33.21 -13.69
N ASN A 17 -3.66 33.17 -15.03
CA ASN A 17 -4.84 33.48 -15.85
C ASN A 17 -5.71 32.23 -16.04
N PRO A 18 -7.03 32.36 -16.20
CA PRO A 18 -7.89 31.23 -16.56
C PRO A 18 -7.43 30.56 -17.86
N TYR A 19 -7.28 29.24 -17.82
CA TYR A 19 -6.98 28.39 -18.97
C TYR A 19 -8.25 27.58 -19.32
N PRO A 20 -9.12 28.08 -20.22
CA PRO A 20 -10.40 27.45 -20.49
C PRO A 20 -10.22 26.13 -21.24
N LEU A 21 -10.58 25.03 -20.58
CA LEU A 21 -10.45 23.69 -21.18
C LEU A 21 -11.43 23.45 -22.31
N SER A 22 -12.46 24.29 -22.45
CA SER A 22 -13.36 24.30 -23.60
C SER A 22 -12.64 24.44 -24.94
N THR A 23 -11.44 25.03 -24.95
CA THR A 23 -10.57 25.12 -26.14
C THR A 23 -10.04 23.76 -26.61
N LEU A 24 -10.04 22.75 -25.74
CA LEU A 24 -9.57 21.38 -26.00
C LEU A 24 -10.72 20.42 -26.37
N LYS A 25 -11.90 20.95 -26.70
CA LYS A 25 -13.08 20.14 -27.02
C LYS A 25 -12.84 19.30 -28.27
N GLY A 26 -13.06 17.99 -28.17
CA GLY A 26 -12.78 17.06 -29.27
C GLY A 26 -11.36 16.50 -29.28
N THR A 27 -10.54 16.84 -28.28
CA THR A 27 -9.17 16.36 -28.09
C THR A 27 -9.12 15.44 -26.88
N VAL A 28 -8.37 14.34 -26.98
CA VAL A 28 -8.07 13.45 -25.84
C VAL A 28 -7.01 14.12 -24.97
N VAL A 29 -7.24 14.20 -23.66
CA VAL A 29 -6.36 14.91 -22.73
C VAL A 29 -5.78 13.96 -21.69
N LEU A 30 -4.45 13.90 -21.60
CA LEU A 30 -3.76 13.22 -20.50
C LEU A 30 -3.37 14.25 -19.43
N VAL A 31 -4.09 14.26 -18.32
CA VAL A 31 -3.83 15.16 -17.19
C VAL A 31 -2.86 14.50 -16.21
N VAL A 32 -1.81 15.20 -15.81
CA VAL A 32 -0.75 14.66 -14.94
C VAL A 32 -0.41 15.65 -13.83
N ASN A 33 -0.42 15.24 -12.56
CA ASN A 33 0.19 16.07 -11.51
C ASN A 33 1.70 15.85 -11.52
N THR A 34 2.49 16.91 -11.59
CA THR A 34 3.92 16.81 -11.83
C THR A 34 4.74 17.43 -10.69
N ALA A 35 6.03 17.09 -10.65
CA ALA A 35 6.99 17.66 -9.71
C ALA A 35 8.41 17.66 -10.28
N SER A 36 9.21 18.67 -9.94
CA SER A 36 10.57 18.85 -10.45
C SER A 36 11.64 18.04 -9.68
N LYS A 37 11.42 17.74 -8.40
CA LYS A 37 12.38 17.06 -7.52
C LYS A 37 11.86 15.71 -7.01
N CYS A 38 11.30 14.92 -7.92
CA CYS A 38 10.73 13.60 -7.64
C CYS A 38 11.54 12.48 -8.33
N SER A 39 11.54 11.27 -7.76
CA SER A 39 12.11 10.10 -8.43
C SER A 39 11.40 9.75 -9.75
N PHE A 40 10.18 10.22 -9.96
CA PHE A 40 9.41 10.06 -11.20
C PHE A 40 9.59 11.22 -12.19
N THR A 41 10.33 12.28 -11.83
CA THR A 41 10.59 13.42 -12.73
C THR A 41 11.16 13.01 -14.10
N PRO A 42 11.98 11.96 -14.25
CA PRO A 42 12.40 11.49 -15.57
C PRO A 42 11.25 11.11 -16.53
N GLN A 43 10.03 10.85 -16.03
CA GLN A 43 8.84 10.61 -16.87
C GLN A 43 8.44 11.80 -17.73
N TYR A 44 8.92 13.01 -17.45
CA TYR A 44 8.73 14.13 -18.38
C TYR A 44 9.21 13.81 -19.80
N ARG A 45 10.34 13.06 -19.95
CA ARG A 45 10.81 12.64 -21.29
C ARG A 45 9.86 11.66 -21.94
N GLU A 46 9.37 10.69 -21.18
CA GLU A 46 8.47 9.66 -21.69
C GLU A 46 7.12 10.27 -22.09
N LEU A 47 6.61 11.23 -21.30
CA LEU A 47 5.40 11.98 -21.62
C LEU A 47 5.58 12.88 -22.85
N GLU A 48 6.73 13.55 -22.97
CA GLU A 48 7.05 14.38 -24.13
C GLU A 48 7.15 13.53 -25.40
N GLN A 49 7.84 12.39 -25.33
CA GLN A 49 7.92 11.45 -26.45
C GLN A 49 6.54 10.92 -26.85
N LEU A 50 5.71 10.53 -25.88
CA LEU A 50 4.34 10.09 -26.13
C LEU A 50 3.52 11.20 -26.81
N TYR A 51 3.63 12.42 -26.31
CA TYR A 51 2.93 13.58 -26.86
C TYR A 51 3.32 13.83 -28.31
N GLN A 52 4.62 13.90 -28.61
CA GLN A 52 5.12 14.10 -29.97
C GLN A 52 4.75 12.95 -30.92
N GLN A 53 4.83 11.70 -30.44
CA GLN A 53 4.47 10.52 -31.23
C GLN A 53 2.99 10.55 -31.63
N ILE A 54 2.09 10.76 -30.67
CA ILE A 54 0.66 10.81 -30.96
C ILE A 54 0.30 12.03 -31.80
N ASP A 55 0.90 13.20 -31.56
CA ASP A 55 0.61 14.39 -32.37
C ASP A 55 1.11 14.24 -33.81
N SER A 56 2.20 13.48 -34.03
CA SER A 56 2.69 13.19 -35.38
C SER A 56 1.74 12.28 -36.19
N GLU A 57 1.03 11.36 -35.53
CA GLU A 57 0.08 10.44 -36.16
C GLU A 57 -1.35 11.02 -36.22
N TYR A 58 -1.75 11.75 -35.17
CA TYR A 58 -3.08 12.36 -35.01
C TYR A 58 -2.96 13.84 -34.62
N PRO A 59 -2.64 14.73 -35.58
CA PRO A 59 -2.40 16.13 -35.30
C PRO A 59 -3.57 16.81 -34.58
N ASN A 60 -3.27 17.49 -33.47
CA ASN A 60 -4.25 18.22 -32.64
C ASN A 60 -5.36 17.34 -32.01
N LYS A 61 -5.19 16.01 -31.95
CA LYS A 61 -6.17 15.09 -31.34
C LYS A 61 -5.78 14.60 -29.95
N PHE A 62 -4.57 14.89 -29.50
CA PHE A 62 -4.08 14.53 -28.18
C PHE A 62 -3.28 15.67 -27.54
N VAL A 63 -3.40 15.83 -26.23
CA VAL A 63 -2.58 16.79 -25.47
C VAL A 63 -2.29 16.26 -24.07
N VAL A 64 -1.07 16.50 -23.59
CA VAL A 64 -0.69 16.28 -22.20
C VAL A 64 -0.82 17.60 -21.44
N LEU A 65 -1.46 17.61 -20.27
CA LEU A 65 -1.53 18.77 -19.38
C LEU A 65 -0.81 18.46 -18.07
N GLY A 66 0.30 19.17 -17.83
CA GLY A 66 1.04 19.09 -16.58
C GLY A 66 0.50 20.06 -15.53
N PHE A 67 0.24 19.57 -14.32
CA PHE A 67 -0.17 20.37 -13.17
C PHE A 67 0.88 20.25 -12.07
N PRO A 68 1.77 21.24 -11.92
CA PRO A 68 2.75 21.23 -10.85
C PRO A 68 2.07 21.15 -9.48
N CYS A 69 2.59 20.32 -8.58
CA CYS A 69 2.01 20.15 -7.24
C CYS A 69 3.08 19.91 -6.18
N ASN A 70 3.03 20.69 -5.09
CA ASN A 70 4.02 20.59 -4.01
C ASN A 70 3.56 19.74 -2.81
N GLN A 71 2.35 19.15 -2.86
CA GLN A 71 1.76 18.44 -1.72
C GLN A 71 2.45 17.09 -1.38
N PHE A 72 3.34 16.61 -2.24
CA PHE A 72 3.97 15.30 -2.12
C PHE A 72 5.47 15.46 -1.84
N GLY A 73 5.83 15.38 -0.56
CA GLY A 73 7.22 15.46 -0.10
C GLY A 73 7.91 16.81 -0.39
N ASN A 74 7.16 17.89 -0.60
CA ASN A 74 7.67 19.21 -0.99
C ASN A 74 8.62 19.15 -2.20
N GLN A 75 8.28 18.31 -3.19
CA GLN A 75 9.12 18.00 -4.35
C GLN A 75 8.96 19.00 -5.50
N ASP A 76 8.13 20.05 -5.36
CA ASP A 76 7.99 21.11 -6.35
C ASP A 76 7.85 22.51 -5.70
N PRO A 77 8.85 22.93 -4.88
CA PRO A 77 8.73 24.14 -4.08
C PRO A 77 8.84 25.42 -4.91
N GLY A 78 9.37 25.33 -6.14
CA GLY A 78 9.64 26.48 -7.00
C GLY A 78 8.40 27.25 -7.43
N THR A 79 8.62 28.46 -7.94
CA THR A 79 7.59 29.28 -8.58
C THR A 79 7.18 28.70 -9.93
N ASN A 80 6.04 29.15 -10.48
CA ASN A 80 5.59 28.68 -11.79
C ASN A 80 6.66 28.88 -12.88
N ASP A 81 7.37 30.01 -12.88
CA ASP A 81 8.41 30.30 -13.88
C ASP A 81 9.65 29.41 -13.71
N GLU A 82 10.05 29.11 -12.48
CA GLU A 82 11.14 28.17 -12.19
C GLU A 82 10.79 26.75 -12.66
N ILE A 83 9.55 26.30 -12.42
CA ILE A 83 9.07 24.97 -12.82
C ILE A 83 9.05 24.85 -14.34
N GLN A 84 8.58 25.87 -15.05
CA GLN A 84 8.54 25.90 -16.52
C GLN A 84 9.94 25.82 -17.11
N THR A 85 10.84 26.67 -16.59
CA THR A 85 12.25 26.67 -16.99
C THR A 85 12.88 25.30 -16.74
N PHE A 86 12.60 24.69 -15.59
CA PHE A 86 13.08 23.36 -15.26
C PHE A 86 12.60 22.30 -16.26
N CYS A 87 11.30 22.27 -16.58
CA CYS A 87 10.72 21.29 -17.50
C CYS A 87 11.29 21.45 -18.92
N GLN A 88 11.43 22.68 -19.39
CA GLN A 88 11.97 22.97 -20.72
C GLN A 88 13.46 22.64 -20.81
N VAL A 89 14.28 23.17 -19.89
CA VAL A 89 15.75 23.04 -19.95
C VAL A 89 16.22 21.60 -19.74
N ASN A 90 15.60 20.85 -18.81
CA ASN A 90 16.09 19.53 -18.43
C ASN A 90 15.45 18.37 -19.21
N TYR A 91 14.27 18.61 -19.78
CA TYR A 91 13.45 17.56 -20.37
C TYR A 91 12.88 17.89 -21.75
N GLY A 92 13.03 19.13 -22.23
CA GLY A 92 12.53 19.54 -23.55
C GLY A 92 11.01 19.50 -23.66
N VAL A 93 10.29 19.62 -22.54
CA VAL A 93 8.83 19.54 -22.50
C VAL A 93 8.22 20.65 -23.35
N SER A 94 7.38 20.27 -24.31
CA SER A 94 6.64 21.17 -25.20
C SER A 94 5.14 21.19 -24.93
N PHE A 95 4.61 20.16 -24.25
CA PHE A 95 3.21 20.16 -23.84
C PHE A 95 2.92 21.22 -22.76
N PRO A 96 1.67 21.72 -22.65
CA PRO A 96 1.33 22.74 -21.66
C PRO A 96 1.52 22.26 -20.21
N VAL A 97 2.37 22.97 -19.47
CA VAL A 97 2.43 22.91 -18.01
C VAL A 97 1.66 24.12 -17.48
N LEU A 98 0.70 23.92 -16.59
CA LEU A 98 -0.17 24.97 -16.06
C LEU A 98 0.37 25.56 -14.74
N GLY A 99 -0.43 26.36 -14.05
CA GLY A 99 -0.09 26.89 -12.74
C GLY A 99 -0.03 25.80 -11.68
N LYS A 100 0.81 26.00 -10.66
CA LYS A 100 0.90 25.11 -9.50
C LYS A 100 -0.42 25.07 -8.74
N VAL A 101 -0.89 23.87 -8.43
CA VAL A 101 -2.18 23.64 -7.77
C VAL A 101 -2.06 22.63 -6.63
N ASP A 102 -3.01 22.72 -5.71
CA ASP A 102 -3.31 21.65 -4.78
C ASP A 102 -4.24 20.64 -5.45
N VAL A 103 -3.94 19.35 -5.33
CA VAL A 103 -4.76 18.27 -5.90
C VAL A 103 -5.53 17.49 -4.83
N ASN A 104 -5.21 17.72 -3.56
CA ASN A 104 -5.82 17.11 -2.38
C ASN A 104 -6.21 18.15 -1.33
N GLY A 105 -7.13 17.78 -0.44
CA GLY A 105 -7.55 18.63 0.68
C GLY A 105 -8.62 19.66 0.30
N PRO A 106 -8.97 20.56 1.24
CA PRO A 106 -10.06 21.53 1.06
C PRO A 106 -9.74 22.58 -0.01
N ASN A 107 -8.46 22.84 -0.30
CA ASN A 107 -8.02 23.78 -1.32
C ASN A 107 -7.73 23.09 -2.67
N ALA A 108 -8.10 21.81 -2.82
CA ALA A 108 -7.89 21.09 -4.05
C ALA A 108 -8.58 21.81 -5.21
N GLU A 109 -7.86 21.98 -6.31
CA GLU A 109 -8.39 22.60 -7.50
C GLU A 109 -9.66 21.84 -7.98
N PRO A 110 -10.74 22.55 -8.36
CA PRO A 110 -12.03 21.94 -8.64
C PRO A 110 -12.03 20.83 -9.71
N LEU A 111 -11.24 20.96 -10.77
CA LEU A 111 -11.10 19.92 -11.79
C LEU A 111 -10.48 18.65 -11.17
N TRP A 112 -9.44 18.78 -10.35
CA TRP A 112 -8.84 17.63 -9.66
C TRP A 112 -9.83 16.93 -8.73
N SER A 113 -10.63 17.68 -7.98
CA SER A 113 -11.69 17.13 -7.13
C SER A 113 -12.70 16.32 -7.94
N TRP A 114 -13.18 16.88 -9.05
CA TRP A 114 -14.13 16.21 -9.95
C TRP A 114 -13.54 14.94 -10.59
N MET A 115 -12.29 14.98 -11.08
CA MET A 115 -11.66 13.80 -11.70
C MET A 115 -11.52 12.64 -10.71
N LYS A 116 -11.13 12.92 -9.47
CA LYS A 116 -11.01 11.92 -8.40
C LYS A 116 -12.36 11.29 -8.03
N GLU A 117 -13.44 12.06 -8.07
CA GLU A 117 -14.80 11.56 -7.81
C GLU A 117 -15.31 10.68 -8.97
N LYS A 118 -15.03 11.08 -10.22
CA LYS A 118 -15.43 10.31 -11.40
C LYS A 118 -14.66 9.00 -11.54
N GLN A 119 -13.37 9.00 -11.19
CA GLN A 119 -12.53 7.82 -11.20
C GLN A 119 -11.80 7.68 -9.85
N PRO A 120 -12.47 7.12 -8.83
CA PRO A 120 -11.81 6.83 -7.57
C PRO A 120 -10.72 5.78 -7.77
N GLY A 121 -9.70 5.84 -6.93
CA GLY A 121 -8.66 4.82 -6.89
C GLY A 121 -9.16 3.52 -6.24
N ILE A 122 -8.20 2.64 -5.97
CA ILE A 122 -8.45 1.32 -5.36
C ILE A 122 -9.19 1.50 -4.02
N PHE A 123 -10.21 0.66 -3.78
CA PHE A 123 -11.09 0.70 -2.61
C PHE A 123 -11.92 1.99 -2.47
N GLY A 124 -12.19 2.70 -3.58
CA GLY A 124 -12.98 3.92 -3.55
C GLY A 124 -12.21 5.15 -3.02
N LEU A 125 -10.91 5.02 -2.77
CA LEU A 125 -10.09 6.12 -2.28
C LEU A 125 -9.89 7.16 -3.38
N THR A 126 -10.41 8.36 -3.16
CA THR A 126 -10.36 9.45 -4.13
C THR A 126 -9.00 10.16 -4.13
N ARG A 127 -8.33 10.26 -2.98
CA ARG A 127 -7.07 11.01 -2.78
C ARG A 127 -5.99 10.68 -3.82
N ILE A 128 -5.35 11.72 -4.40
CA ILE A 128 -4.13 11.55 -5.21
C ILE A 128 -3.01 11.09 -4.29
N LYS A 129 -2.33 10.02 -4.69
CA LYS A 129 -1.43 9.32 -3.78
C LYS A 129 0.01 9.83 -3.85
N TRP A 130 0.45 10.26 -5.03
CA TRP A 130 1.82 10.73 -5.25
C TRP A 130 1.94 11.61 -6.51
N ASN A 131 3.12 12.17 -6.75
CA ASN A 131 3.48 12.83 -8.00
C ASN A 131 3.41 11.87 -9.20
N PHE A 132 3.02 12.36 -10.37
CA PHE A 132 2.87 11.65 -11.65
C PHE A 132 1.70 10.65 -11.69
N GLU A 133 0.62 10.93 -10.97
CA GLU A 133 -0.66 10.26 -11.21
C GLU A 133 -1.32 10.86 -12.46
N LYS A 134 -1.95 10.02 -13.29
CA LYS A 134 -2.55 10.44 -14.56
C LYS A 134 -4.04 10.19 -14.62
N PHE A 135 -4.75 11.07 -15.29
CA PHE A 135 -6.13 10.87 -15.72
C PHE A 135 -6.20 11.02 -17.24
N LEU A 136 -6.87 10.08 -17.92
CA LEU A 136 -7.15 10.19 -19.34
C LEU A 136 -8.57 10.69 -19.51
N ILE A 137 -8.72 11.76 -20.28
CA ILE A 137 -9.99 12.37 -20.63
C ILE A 137 -10.26 12.10 -22.10
N THR A 138 -11.43 11.58 -22.40
CA THR A 138 -11.88 11.35 -23.77
C THR A 138 -12.22 12.66 -24.49
N ALA A 139 -12.29 12.61 -25.82
CA ALA A 139 -12.64 13.77 -26.66
C ALA A 139 -14.05 14.36 -26.38
N ASP A 140 -14.95 13.61 -25.75
CA ASP A 140 -16.26 14.06 -25.26
C ASP A 140 -16.24 14.55 -23.80
N GLY A 141 -15.07 14.64 -23.17
CA GLY A 141 -14.87 15.26 -21.86
C GLY A 141 -15.19 14.36 -20.66
N ARG A 142 -15.19 13.03 -20.83
CA ARG A 142 -15.36 12.05 -19.75
C ARG A 142 -14.02 11.52 -19.26
N VAL A 143 -13.94 11.16 -17.98
CA VAL A 143 -12.76 10.49 -17.41
C VAL A 143 -12.78 9.02 -17.85
N ALA A 144 -11.84 8.61 -18.71
CA ALA A 144 -11.70 7.24 -19.21
C ALA A 144 -10.92 6.34 -18.25
N GLY A 145 -9.98 6.90 -17.50
CA GLY A 145 -9.11 6.11 -16.64
C GLY A 145 -8.20 6.94 -15.77
N ARG A 146 -7.60 6.25 -14.78
CA ARG A 146 -6.69 6.80 -13.80
C ARG A 146 -5.52 5.84 -13.62
N TRP A 147 -4.28 6.35 -13.67
CA TRP A 147 -3.06 5.55 -13.56
C TRP A 147 -2.12 6.10 -12.51
N THR A 148 -1.53 5.20 -11.74
CA THR A 148 -0.45 5.48 -10.80
C THR A 148 0.84 5.86 -11.53
N PRO A 149 1.84 6.40 -10.81
CA PRO A 149 3.12 6.79 -11.40
C PRO A 149 3.83 5.65 -12.13
N TYR A 150 3.58 4.39 -11.80
CA TYR A 150 4.31 3.23 -12.32
C TYR A 150 3.77 2.63 -13.62
N GLN A 151 2.56 3.01 -14.04
CA GLN A 151 1.81 2.26 -15.06
C GLN A 151 2.03 2.72 -16.52
N LEU A 152 2.89 3.72 -16.77
CA LEU A 152 3.28 4.09 -18.15
C LEU A 152 4.58 3.41 -18.63
N ASN A 153 5.16 2.49 -17.86
CA ASN A 153 6.29 1.71 -18.36
C ASN A 153 5.81 0.78 -19.48
N ASN A 154 6.19 1.16 -20.70
CA ASN A 154 6.18 0.42 -21.96
C ASN A 154 5.91 -1.10 -21.81
N PRO A 155 4.87 -1.67 -22.45
CA PRO A 155 4.56 -3.10 -22.37
C PRO A 155 5.71 -4.01 -22.84
N ASN A 156 6.72 -3.46 -23.53
CA ASN A 156 7.88 -4.18 -24.04
C ASN A 156 9.21 -3.94 -23.27
N ARG A 157 9.20 -3.23 -22.13
CA ARG A 157 10.44 -3.05 -21.34
C ARG A 157 10.68 -4.29 -20.45
N PRO A 158 11.80 -5.02 -20.58
CA PRO A 158 12.13 -6.08 -19.64
C PRO A 158 12.26 -5.47 -18.23
N ARG A 159 11.59 -6.09 -17.25
CA ARG A 159 11.45 -5.64 -15.85
C ARG A 159 12.77 -5.48 -15.07
N HIS A 160 13.91 -5.78 -15.68
CA HIS A 160 15.21 -5.78 -15.05
C HIS A 160 16.00 -4.52 -15.39
N THR A 161 15.91 -3.49 -14.55
CA THR A 161 17.07 -2.74 -14.02
C THR A 161 16.60 -1.55 -13.16
N LEU A 162 16.86 -1.64 -11.85
CA LEU A 162 17.58 -0.65 -11.03
C LEU A 162 17.26 -0.87 -9.52
N PRO A 163 18.28 -1.05 -8.66
CA PRO A 163 18.11 -1.06 -7.22
C PRO A 163 18.36 0.35 -6.66
N SER A 164 17.33 1.05 -6.19
CA SER A 164 17.42 2.17 -5.24
C SER A 164 16.00 2.48 -4.66
N PRO A 165 15.82 3.37 -3.65
CA PRO A 165 14.84 3.30 -2.54
C PRO A 165 13.36 3.57 -2.92
N GLN A 166 12.86 2.91 -3.96
CA GLN A 166 11.51 3.04 -4.51
C GLN A 166 10.54 1.93 -4.06
N MET A 167 11.01 0.97 -3.25
CA MET A 167 10.19 -0.16 -2.83
C MET A 167 9.00 0.28 -1.96
N ALA A 168 9.20 1.15 -0.98
CA ALA A 168 8.12 1.55 -0.06
C ALA A 168 6.92 2.18 -0.79
N SER A 169 7.16 3.06 -1.77
CA SER A 169 6.07 3.69 -2.53
C SER A 169 5.44 2.77 -3.58
N ARG A 170 6.16 1.76 -4.10
CA ARG A 170 5.57 0.73 -4.99
C ARG A 170 4.65 -0.20 -4.23
N VAL A 171 5.07 -0.60 -3.02
CA VAL A 171 4.33 -1.47 -2.12
C VAL A 171 3.00 -0.85 -1.67
N ILE A 172 2.96 0.47 -1.44
CA ILE A 172 1.74 1.15 -0.99
C ILE A 172 0.72 1.35 -2.14
N PHE A 173 1.18 1.40 -3.40
CA PHE A 173 0.35 1.86 -4.52
C PHE A 173 0.08 0.82 -5.62
N ASP A 174 0.79 -0.30 -5.65
CA ASP A 174 0.47 -1.43 -6.52
C ASP A 174 -0.32 -2.50 -5.72
N PRO A 175 -1.61 -2.72 -6.03
CA PRO A 175 -2.45 -3.66 -5.30
C PRO A 175 -1.98 -5.11 -5.41
N LEU A 176 -1.32 -5.50 -6.50
CA LEU A 176 -0.78 -6.86 -6.65
C LEU A 176 0.47 -7.04 -5.78
N ILE A 177 1.35 -6.04 -5.74
CA ILE A 177 2.52 -6.07 -4.84
C ILE A 177 2.07 -6.05 -3.38
N ALA A 178 1.09 -5.20 -3.03
CA ALA A 178 0.51 -5.16 -1.68
C ALA A 178 -0.09 -6.51 -1.28
N LEU A 179 -0.84 -7.15 -2.18
CA LEU A 179 -1.42 -8.47 -1.95
C LEU A 179 -0.34 -9.55 -1.74
N ARG A 180 0.76 -9.50 -2.50
CA ARG A 180 1.89 -10.44 -2.37
C ARG A 180 2.64 -10.27 -1.05
N LEU A 181 2.69 -9.05 -0.51
CA LEU A 181 3.38 -8.72 0.73
C LEU A 181 2.52 -8.90 1.99
N ALA A 182 1.20 -8.83 1.86
CA ALA A 182 0.29 -8.89 3.01
C ALA A 182 0.50 -10.11 3.93
N PRO A 183 0.74 -11.35 3.42
CA PRO A 183 1.06 -12.49 4.27
C PRO A 183 2.36 -12.32 5.08
N LEU A 184 3.40 -11.73 4.49
CA LEU A 184 4.67 -11.48 5.17
C LEU A 184 4.51 -10.42 6.27
N VAL A 185 3.80 -9.33 6.00
CA VAL A 185 3.56 -8.26 6.98
C VAL A 185 2.78 -8.80 8.17
N SER A 186 1.64 -9.46 7.92
CA SER A 186 0.80 -10.03 8.97
C SER A 186 1.51 -11.12 9.78
N SER A 187 2.30 -11.98 9.14
CA SER A 187 3.13 -12.98 9.82
C SER A 187 4.24 -12.35 10.67
N THR A 188 4.83 -11.24 10.22
CA THR A 188 5.83 -10.48 11.00
C THR A 188 5.20 -9.91 12.27
N CYS A 189 4.04 -9.27 12.14
CA CYS A 189 3.30 -8.73 13.29
C CYS A 189 2.94 -9.83 14.30
N SER A 190 2.48 -10.99 13.82
CA SER A 190 2.11 -12.12 14.69
C SER A 190 3.32 -12.68 15.45
N LEU A 191 4.45 -12.87 14.76
CA LEU A 191 5.71 -13.33 15.37
C LEU A 191 6.22 -12.35 16.44
N TRP A 192 6.24 -11.05 16.14
CA TRP A 192 6.68 -10.02 17.09
C TRP A 192 5.75 -9.95 18.30
N PHE A 193 4.44 -10.01 18.07
CA PHE A 193 3.47 -10.04 19.17
C PHE A 193 3.69 -11.26 20.08
N ALA A 194 3.90 -12.45 19.52
CA ALA A 194 4.18 -13.66 20.30
C ALA A 194 5.49 -13.56 21.10
N TRP A 195 6.51 -12.94 20.51
CA TRP A 195 7.81 -12.70 21.14
C TRP A 195 7.70 -11.72 22.32
N ASP A 196 7.09 -10.56 22.09
CA ASP A 196 6.90 -9.53 23.12
C ASP A 196 6.02 -10.05 24.25
N GLN A 197 4.95 -10.79 23.94
CA GLN A 197 4.11 -11.45 24.93
C GLN A 197 4.91 -12.43 25.79
N ASN A 198 5.83 -13.20 25.19
CA ASN A 198 6.68 -14.14 25.91
C ASN A 198 7.66 -13.40 26.86
N ILE A 199 8.24 -12.28 26.44
CA ILE A 199 9.12 -11.47 27.29
C ILE A 199 8.32 -10.84 28.44
N PHE A 200 7.24 -10.14 28.11
CA PHE A 200 6.45 -9.40 29.08
C PHE A 200 5.88 -10.33 30.16
N LEU A 201 5.27 -11.44 29.77
CA LEU A 201 4.63 -12.36 30.71
C LEU A 201 5.64 -13.15 31.56
N ARG A 202 6.91 -13.28 31.13
CA ARG A 202 7.96 -13.86 31.97
C ARG A 202 8.25 -13.05 33.23
N ASN A 203 7.98 -11.74 33.23
CA ASN A 203 8.14 -10.91 34.43
C ASN A 203 7.22 -11.33 35.58
N PHE A 204 6.05 -11.90 35.27
CA PHE A 204 5.08 -12.36 36.27
C PHE A 204 5.50 -13.67 36.94
N VAL A 205 6.34 -14.49 36.30
CA VAL A 205 6.81 -15.77 36.86
C VAL A 205 8.18 -15.65 37.55
N HIS A 206 8.81 -14.47 37.49
CA HIS A 206 10.07 -14.20 38.18
C HIS A 206 9.90 -14.45 39.69
N PRO A 207 10.83 -15.16 40.37
CA PRO A 207 10.67 -15.57 41.77
C PRO A 207 10.28 -14.42 42.71
N ALA A 208 10.85 -13.23 42.54
CA ALA A 208 10.55 -12.05 43.35
C ALA A 208 9.11 -11.52 43.20
N ASN A 209 8.43 -11.83 42.09
CA ASN A 209 7.14 -11.23 41.73
C ASN A 209 5.98 -12.21 41.88
N ARG A 210 6.23 -13.52 42.12
CA ARG A 210 5.20 -14.56 41.99
C ARG A 210 3.99 -14.32 42.87
N THR A 211 4.20 -14.05 44.16
CA THR A 211 3.10 -13.80 45.12
C THR A 211 2.21 -12.62 44.72
N ALA A 212 2.80 -11.53 44.19
CA ALA A 212 2.04 -10.38 43.70
C ALA A 212 1.35 -10.68 42.36
N SER A 213 2.01 -11.46 41.51
CA SER A 213 1.52 -11.87 40.20
C SER A 213 0.34 -12.82 40.31
N ASP A 214 0.38 -13.80 41.21
CA ASP A 214 -0.72 -14.74 41.47
C ASP A 214 -2.04 -14.03 41.77
N ARG A 215 -1.99 -12.88 42.46
CA ARG A 215 -3.18 -12.07 42.78
C ARG A 215 -3.72 -11.27 41.59
N SER A 216 -2.85 -10.91 40.63
CA SER A 216 -3.19 -9.97 39.55
C SER A 216 -3.41 -10.66 38.20
N LEU A 217 -2.81 -11.83 37.98
CA LEU A 217 -2.89 -12.59 36.73
C LEU A 217 -4.32 -12.93 36.30
N PRO A 218 -5.24 -13.38 37.17
CA PRO A 218 -6.61 -13.68 36.75
C PRO A 218 -7.34 -12.45 36.18
N THR A 219 -7.10 -11.27 36.76
CA THR A 219 -7.67 -10.01 36.28
C THR A 219 -7.03 -9.57 34.97
N TYR A 220 -5.70 -9.70 34.85
CA TYR A 220 -5.00 -9.40 33.60
C TYR A 220 -5.52 -10.28 32.45
N PHE A 221 -5.65 -11.59 32.65
CA PHE A 221 -6.11 -12.52 31.61
C PHE A 221 -7.57 -12.29 31.22
N ARG A 222 -8.46 -11.98 32.17
CA ARG A 222 -9.85 -11.62 31.86
C ARG A 222 -9.97 -10.35 31.01
N THR A 223 -9.13 -9.36 31.26
CA THR A 223 -9.21 -8.05 30.61
C THR A 223 -8.47 -8.01 29.28
N PHE A 224 -7.19 -8.37 29.26
CA PHE A 224 -6.32 -8.16 28.11
C PHE A 224 -6.36 -9.33 27.13
N PHE A 225 -6.42 -10.56 27.63
CA PHE A 225 -6.32 -11.75 26.78
C PHE A 225 -7.54 -11.88 25.86
N ARG A 226 -8.73 -11.54 26.36
CA ARG A 226 -9.98 -11.57 25.57
C ARG A 226 -9.93 -10.66 24.34
N SER A 227 -9.43 -9.44 24.50
CA SER A 227 -9.27 -8.48 23.39
C SER A 227 -8.14 -8.88 22.43
N GLY A 228 -7.07 -9.49 22.95
CA GLY A 228 -5.95 -9.97 22.15
C GLY A 228 -6.32 -11.08 21.15
N VAL A 229 -7.23 -11.99 21.54
CA VAL A 229 -7.68 -13.09 20.66
C VAL A 229 -8.31 -12.55 19.37
N THR A 230 -9.11 -11.48 19.45
CA THR A 230 -9.72 -10.87 18.26
C THR A 230 -8.67 -10.40 17.27
N TRP A 231 -7.61 -9.72 17.73
CA TRP A 231 -6.53 -9.25 16.86
C TRP A 231 -5.74 -10.39 16.23
N ILE A 232 -5.47 -11.46 16.99
CA ILE A 232 -4.81 -12.66 16.45
C ILE A 232 -5.66 -13.27 15.33
N LEU A 233 -6.97 -13.45 15.54
CA LEU A 233 -7.87 -14.00 14.52
C LEU A 233 -7.92 -13.14 13.26
N VAL A 234 -7.93 -11.81 13.41
CA VAL A 234 -7.88 -10.87 12.28
C VAL A 234 -6.58 -11.03 11.49
N LEU A 235 -5.42 -11.06 12.16
CA LEU A 235 -4.13 -11.21 11.50
C LEU A 235 -4.01 -12.55 10.78
N LEU A 236 -4.41 -13.66 11.43
CA LEU A 236 -4.41 -14.99 10.81
C LEU A 236 -5.35 -15.06 9.61
N GLY A 237 -6.55 -14.50 9.73
CA GLY A 237 -7.52 -14.42 8.64
C GLY A 237 -6.99 -13.62 7.45
N LEU A 238 -6.32 -12.50 7.71
CA LEU A 238 -5.67 -11.69 6.67
C LEU A 238 -4.56 -12.48 5.96
N SER A 239 -3.66 -13.15 6.70
CA SER A 239 -2.60 -13.97 6.12
C SER A 239 -3.17 -15.10 5.23
N LEU A 240 -4.17 -15.84 5.72
CA LEU A 240 -4.76 -16.96 5.01
C LEU A 240 -5.52 -16.52 3.76
N SER A 241 -6.35 -15.48 3.88
CA SER A 241 -7.13 -14.96 2.75
C SER A 241 -6.22 -14.41 1.65
N THR A 242 -5.23 -13.58 2.00
CA THR A 242 -4.32 -12.99 1.00
C THR A 242 -3.40 -14.02 0.37
N ALA A 243 -2.90 -15.00 1.12
CA ALA A 243 -2.16 -16.13 0.55
C ALA A 243 -3.05 -16.96 -0.40
N GLY A 244 -4.30 -17.24 -0.01
CA GLY A 244 -5.27 -17.95 -0.84
C GLY A 244 -5.57 -17.21 -2.15
N ILE A 245 -5.83 -15.90 -2.08
CA ILE A 245 -6.07 -15.07 -3.27
C ILE A 245 -4.84 -15.11 -4.19
N ASN A 246 -3.63 -14.89 -3.66
CA ASN A 246 -2.40 -14.99 -4.46
C ASN A 246 -2.30 -16.34 -5.19
N ILE A 247 -2.57 -17.45 -4.48
CA ILE A 247 -2.51 -18.80 -5.04
C ILE A 247 -3.55 -19.00 -6.15
N VAL A 248 -4.75 -18.45 -6.00
CA VAL A 248 -5.85 -18.62 -6.97
C VAL A 248 -5.69 -17.73 -8.18
N THR A 249 -5.40 -16.43 -8.00
CA THR A 249 -5.38 -15.47 -9.11
C THR A 249 -4.07 -15.49 -9.90
N ASP A 250 -2.94 -15.73 -9.24
CA ASP A 250 -1.61 -15.55 -9.83
C ASP A 250 -0.83 -16.87 -9.97
N ARG A 251 -1.53 -18.01 -9.91
CA ARG A 251 -0.91 -19.36 -9.83
C ARG A 251 0.22 -19.60 -10.84
N ALA A 252 0.02 -19.22 -12.11
CA ALA A 252 1.01 -19.41 -13.17
C ALA A 252 2.28 -18.57 -12.94
N SER A 253 2.11 -17.31 -12.52
CA SER A 253 3.23 -16.42 -12.18
C SER A 253 3.98 -16.89 -10.93
N LEU A 254 3.25 -17.37 -9.91
CA LEU A 254 3.84 -17.95 -8.71
C LEU A 254 4.59 -19.27 -8.98
N ALA A 255 4.10 -20.07 -9.92
CA ALA A 255 4.77 -21.29 -10.35
C ALA A 255 6.07 -20.97 -11.11
N GLN A 256 6.02 -20.03 -12.05
CA GLN A 256 7.19 -19.57 -12.80
C GLN A 256 8.28 -19.00 -11.88
N SER A 257 7.86 -18.26 -10.84
CA SER A 257 8.76 -17.70 -9.83
C SER A 257 9.21 -18.68 -8.74
N GLN A 258 8.73 -19.92 -8.78
CA GLN A 258 8.94 -20.93 -7.74
C GLN A 258 8.52 -20.45 -6.34
N SER A 259 7.62 -19.47 -6.23
CA SER A 259 7.12 -18.93 -4.98
C SER A 259 5.85 -19.63 -4.49
N LEU A 260 5.12 -20.31 -5.38
CA LEU A 260 3.86 -20.99 -5.07
C LEU A 260 3.97 -21.94 -3.86
N ARG A 261 5.01 -22.77 -3.81
CA ARG A 261 5.24 -23.71 -2.69
C ARG A 261 5.45 -23.01 -1.35
N TRP A 262 6.04 -21.81 -1.37
CA TRP A 262 6.34 -21.03 -0.18
C TRP A 262 5.10 -20.35 0.36
N TYR A 263 4.24 -19.80 -0.51
CA TYR A 263 2.94 -19.29 -0.09
C TYR A 263 2.02 -20.41 0.43
N ALA A 264 2.05 -21.58 -0.20
CA ALA A 264 1.28 -22.74 0.27
C ALA A 264 1.76 -23.23 1.64
N ALA A 265 3.08 -23.40 1.83
CA ALA A 265 3.66 -23.78 3.10
C ALA A 265 3.39 -22.73 4.20
N GLY A 266 3.57 -21.45 3.88
CA GLY A 266 3.27 -20.35 4.79
C GLY A 266 1.81 -20.36 5.25
N ALA A 267 0.85 -20.52 4.34
CA ALA A 267 -0.56 -20.63 4.67
C ALA A 267 -0.87 -21.86 5.54
N ALA A 268 -0.23 -23.00 5.27
CA ALA A 268 -0.38 -24.21 6.07
C ALA A 268 0.12 -24.00 7.52
N PHE A 269 1.29 -23.36 7.70
CA PHE A 269 1.77 -23.00 9.03
C PHE A 269 0.82 -22.00 9.70
N THR A 270 0.37 -20.94 9.02
CA THR A 270 -0.61 -20.01 9.59
C THR A 270 -1.86 -20.73 10.11
N ALA A 271 -2.41 -21.68 9.35
CA ALA A 271 -3.54 -22.51 9.80
C ALA A 271 -3.21 -23.39 11.02
N GLY A 272 -1.94 -23.82 11.14
CA GLY A 272 -1.42 -24.60 12.27
C GLY A 272 -1.59 -23.94 13.64
N HIS A 273 -1.82 -22.62 13.71
CA HIS A 273 -2.21 -21.94 14.95
C HIS A 273 -3.42 -22.58 15.64
N ALA A 274 -4.40 -23.05 14.85
CA ALA A 274 -5.62 -23.66 15.36
C ALA A 274 -5.35 -24.94 16.16
N LEU A 275 -4.24 -25.64 15.89
CA LEU A 275 -3.86 -26.88 16.58
C LEU A 275 -3.47 -26.64 18.05
N TYR A 276 -3.06 -25.42 18.41
CA TYR A 276 -2.69 -25.07 19.78
C TYR A 276 -3.89 -24.66 20.64
N ALA A 277 -5.01 -24.27 20.02
CA ALA A 277 -6.18 -23.77 20.75
C ALA A 277 -6.77 -24.78 21.75
N PRO A 278 -6.93 -26.08 21.42
CA PRO A 278 -7.44 -27.08 22.37
C PRO A 278 -6.53 -27.28 23.59
N VAL A 279 -5.22 -27.04 23.44
CA VAL A 279 -4.23 -27.21 24.52
C VAL A 279 -4.12 -25.97 25.39
N VAL A 280 -4.10 -24.79 24.76
CA VAL A 280 -3.91 -23.51 25.45
C VAL A 280 -5.20 -23.01 26.11
N GLY A 281 -6.37 -23.29 25.50
CA GLY A 281 -7.67 -22.85 26.01
C GLY A 281 -7.93 -23.22 27.48
N PRO A 282 -7.75 -24.49 27.88
CA PRO A 282 -7.89 -24.90 29.28
C PRO A 282 -6.92 -24.19 30.23
N ILE A 283 -5.69 -23.90 29.79
CA ILE A 283 -4.69 -23.20 30.62
C ILE A 283 -5.09 -21.74 30.83
N VAL A 284 -5.52 -21.06 29.76
CA VAL A 284 -6.04 -19.67 29.84
C VAL A 284 -7.24 -19.60 30.77
N ARG A 285 -8.14 -20.59 30.71
CA ARG A 285 -9.28 -20.69 31.63
C ARG A 285 -8.83 -20.86 33.08
N ALA A 286 -7.87 -21.76 33.33
CA ALA A 286 -7.33 -21.98 34.67
C ALA A 286 -6.76 -20.71 35.31
N ILE A 287 -6.03 -19.89 34.53
CA ILE A 287 -5.52 -18.60 34.98
C ILE A 287 -6.65 -17.59 35.18
N SER A 288 -7.57 -17.47 34.22
CA SER A 288 -8.62 -16.45 34.23
C SER A 288 -9.63 -16.64 35.36
N GLU A 289 -9.95 -17.89 35.68
CA GLU A 289 -10.89 -18.30 36.74
C GLU A 289 -10.18 -18.61 38.08
N ASP A 290 -8.85 -18.45 38.15
CA ASP A 290 -7.99 -18.79 39.31
C ASP A 290 -8.26 -20.19 39.87
N LEU A 291 -8.37 -21.20 38.99
CA LEU A 291 -8.69 -22.59 39.39
C LEU A 291 -7.61 -23.21 40.29
N SER A 292 -6.38 -22.69 40.19
CA SER A 292 -5.24 -23.08 41.02
C SER A 292 -5.20 -22.37 42.39
N LYS A 293 -6.22 -21.57 42.73
CA LYS A 293 -6.42 -20.94 44.06
C LYS A 293 -5.21 -20.16 44.55
N GLY A 294 -4.77 -19.15 43.81
CA GLY A 294 -3.61 -18.33 44.17
C GLY A 294 -2.26 -18.90 43.73
N HIS A 295 -2.25 -19.87 42.82
CA HIS A 295 -1.05 -20.41 42.17
C HIS A 295 -1.07 -20.25 40.64
N SER A 296 -1.72 -19.20 40.15
CA SER A 296 -1.89 -18.88 38.72
C SER A 296 -0.57 -18.72 37.94
N THR A 297 0.55 -18.39 38.60
CA THR A 297 1.90 -18.34 37.99
C THR A 297 2.37 -19.69 37.48
N ARG A 298 1.96 -20.81 38.10
CA ARG A 298 2.29 -22.16 37.62
C ARG A 298 1.59 -22.48 36.30
N ASP A 299 0.34 -22.05 36.17
CA ASP A 299 -0.41 -22.20 34.92
C ASP A 299 0.14 -21.27 33.84
N LEU A 300 0.58 -20.07 34.22
CA LEU A 300 1.28 -19.16 33.31
C LEU A 300 2.60 -19.75 32.78
N GLU A 301 3.39 -20.45 33.60
CA GLU A 301 4.60 -21.13 33.11
C GLU A 301 4.29 -22.18 32.04
N ARG A 302 3.23 -22.97 32.25
CA ARG A 302 2.75 -23.93 31.24
C ARG A 302 2.30 -23.22 29.98
N TRP A 303 1.56 -22.12 30.14
CA TRP A 303 1.12 -21.29 29.01
C TRP A 303 2.31 -20.73 28.22
N LEU A 304 3.32 -20.19 28.90
CA LEU A 304 4.54 -19.63 28.30
C LEU A 304 5.31 -20.67 27.48
N TRP A 305 5.36 -21.91 27.95
CA TRP A 305 6.01 -23.00 27.21
C TRP A 305 5.28 -23.30 25.89
N TRP A 306 3.95 -23.43 25.92
CA TRP A 306 3.14 -23.63 24.71
C TRP A 306 3.19 -22.43 23.77
N ASN A 307 3.19 -21.22 24.33
CA ASN A 307 3.36 -19.98 23.57
C ASN A 307 4.70 -19.97 22.81
N PHE A 308 5.80 -20.28 23.50
CA PHE A 308 7.12 -20.36 22.90
C PHE A 308 7.19 -21.45 21.81
N LEU A 309 6.64 -22.63 22.08
CA LEU A 309 6.63 -23.72 21.10
C LEU A 309 5.90 -23.28 19.83
N ARG A 310 4.68 -22.74 19.96
CA ARG A 310 3.90 -22.19 18.83
C ARG A 310 4.64 -21.09 18.08
N MET A 311 5.31 -20.19 18.81
CA MET A 311 6.10 -19.10 18.19
C MET A 311 7.21 -19.65 17.28
N VAL A 312 7.91 -20.70 17.71
CA VAL A 312 9.02 -21.28 16.94
C VAL A 312 8.52 -22.18 15.81
N THR A 313 7.53 -23.03 16.06
CA THR A 313 7.07 -24.03 15.08
C THR A 313 6.09 -23.48 14.06
N VAL A 314 5.38 -22.40 14.40
CA VAL A 314 4.32 -21.84 13.57
C VAL A 314 4.65 -20.43 13.09
N ASP A 315 4.80 -19.47 14.02
CA ASP A 315 4.98 -18.06 13.65
C ASP A 315 6.27 -17.84 12.86
N LEU A 316 7.39 -18.37 13.36
CA LEU A 316 8.70 -18.24 12.71
C LEU A 316 8.74 -19.02 11.37
N ALA A 317 8.16 -20.22 11.34
CA ALA A 317 8.12 -21.03 10.11
C ALA A 317 7.28 -20.37 9.01
N ALA A 318 6.10 -19.84 9.35
CA ALA A 318 5.26 -19.08 8.43
C ALA A 318 5.99 -17.82 7.94
N TRP A 319 6.65 -17.09 8.84
CA TRP A 319 7.39 -15.87 8.50
C TRP A 319 8.52 -16.14 7.51
N VAL A 320 9.31 -17.19 7.73
CA VAL A 320 10.38 -17.61 6.80
C VAL A 320 9.77 -17.96 5.43
N CYS A 321 8.68 -18.75 5.41
CA CYS A 321 8.03 -19.15 4.16
C CYS A 321 7.54 -17.93 3.36
N PHE A 322 6.83 -17.00 4.01
CA PHE A 322 6.37 -15.79 3.32
C PHE A 322 7.51 -14.86 2.93
N GLY A 323 8.58 -14.78 3.74
CA GLY A 323 9.78 -14.01 3.41
C GLY A 323 10.43 -14.51 2.12
N VAL A 324 10.66 -15.82 2.02
CA VAL A 324 11.22 -16.44 0.81
C VAL A 324 10.27 -16.33 -0.37
N GLY A 325 8.96 -16.54 -0.15
CA GLY A 325 7.94 -16.40 -1.19
C GLY A 325 7.92 -14.99 -1.79
N VAL A 326 7.92 -13.97 -0.95
CA VAL A 326 7.98 -12.55 -1.35
C VAL A 326 9.26 -12.24 -2.11
N MET A 327 10.42 -12.60 -1.55
CA MET A 327 11.71 -12.30 -2.18
C MET A 327 11.78 -12.86 -3.60
N ARG A 328 11.36 -14.12 -3.78
CA ARG A 328 11.32 -14.78 -5.09
C ARG A 328 10.31 -14.17 -6.04
N THR A 329 9.16 -13.73 -5.54
CA THR A 329 8.10 -13.14 -6.36
C THR A 329 8.44 -11.74 -6.85
N LEU A 330 9.22 -10.98 -6.07
CA LEU A 330 9.63 -9.60 -6.40
C LEU A 330 10.99 -9.52 -7.09
N SER A 331 11.80 -10.59 -7.08
CA SER A 331 13.10 -10.65 -7.77
C SER A 331 13.01 -10.95 -9.27
N LEU A 332 11.79 -11.13 -9.81
CA LEU A 332 11.47 -11.39 -11.21
C LEU A 332 10.67 -10.21 -11.78
#